data_AF-A0A1G2MI62-F1
#
_entry.id   AF-A0A1G2MI62-F1
#
_cell.length_a   1.000
_cell.length_b   1.000
_cell.length_c   1.000
_cell.angle_alpha   90.00
_cell.angle_beta   90.00
_cell.angle_gamma   90.00
#
_symmetry.space_group_name_H-M   'P 1'
#
loop_
_entity.id
_entity.type
_entity.pdbx_description
1 polymer ?
#
loop_
_entity_poly.entity_id
_entity_poly.type
_entity_poly.pdbx_seq_one_letter_code
_entity_poly.pdbx_strand_id
1 'polypeptide(L)'
;MSFRDLKSYQSAVIIHDFTVEFVERYIDSKSRTKDQMEQAARSGKQNIVEGVEQKTSSKNELKLLGVARASFAELLEDYHDFLRQRGLLLWERDSLEAKAVRNLVYQNKSCGTYKSDKSYQPYRVYLSDPATAGNAMVCTINQCNYLLDRQIRALEEKYATGDSWEDKMKQKKEEEKKKQIWSSWSQNL
;
A
#
# COMPACT_ATOMS: atom_id res chain seq x y z
N MET A 1 -0.95 -16.99 1.52
CA MET A 1 -0.19 -15.89 2.16
C MET A 1 -1.20 -14.90 2.70
N SER A 2 -1.07 -14.44 3.95
CA SER A 2 -2.00 -13.45 4.50
C SER A 2 -1.57 -12.05 4.06
N PHE A 3 -2.49 -11.10 3.92
CA PHE A 3 -2.14 -9.69 3.68
C PHE A 3 -1.15 -9.14 4.73
N ARG A 4 -1.16 -9.72 5.94
CA ARG A 4 -0.25 -9.38 7.05
C ARG A 4 1.22 -9.65 6.75
N ASP A 5 1.51 -10.53 5.78
CA ASP A 5 2.87 -10.88 5.37
C ASP A 5 3.41 -9.91 4.31
N LEU A 6 2.55 -9.07 3.72
CA LEU A 6 2.95 -8.11 2.70
C LEU A 6 3.73 -6.95 3.29
N LYS A 7 4.86 -6.62 2.66
CA LYS A 7 5.67 -5.45 3.03
C LYS A 7 4.94 -4.13 2.79
N SER A 8 4.13 -4.05 1.74
CA SER A 8 3.25 -2.90 1.49
C SER A 8 2.27 -2.68 2.66
N TYR A 9 1.63 -3.75 3.16
CA TYR A 9 0.74 -3.67 4.31
C TYR A 9 1.45 -3.29 5.62
N GLN A 10 2.63 -3.87 5.87
CA GLN A 10 3.42 -3.55 7.07
C GLN A 10 3.83 -2.06 7.10
N SER A 11 4.29 -1.52 5.97
CA SER A 11 4.56 -0.09 5.83
C SER A 11 3.31 0.77 5.97
N ALA A 12 2.18 0.35 5.39
CA ALA A 12 0.90 1.06 5.51
C ALA A 12 0.39 1.18 6.96
N VAL A 13 0.65 0.16 7.79
CA VAL A 13 0.33 0.21 9.24
C VAL A 13 1.18 1.28 9.94
N ILE A 14 2.49 1.29 9.68
CA ILE A 14 3.40 2.29 10.24
C ILE A 14 2.98 3.70 9.85
N ILE A 15 2.67 3.92 8.57
CA ILE A 15 2.19 5.21 8.05
C ILE A 15 0.92 5.63 8.78
N HIS A 16 -0.09 4.75 8.86
CA HIS A 16 -1.35 5.05 9.53
C HIS A 16 -1.16 5.46 10.99
N ASP A 17 -0.46 4.64 11.78
CA ASP A 17 -0.33 4.88 13.22
C ASP A 17 0.52 6.12 13.51
N PHE A 18 1.57 6.34 12.71
CA PHE A 18 2.37 7.56 12.80
C PHE A 18 1.56 8.79 12.40
N THR A 19 0.78 8.73 11.32
CA THR A 19 -0.04 9.86 10.86
C THR A 19 -1.06 10.28 11.91
N VAL A 20 -1.71 9.33 12.59
CA VAL A 20 -2.65 9.62 13.69
C VAL A 20 -1.97 10.43 14.80
N GLU A 21 -0.79 10.02 15.28
CA GLU A 21 -0.04 10.82 16.28
C GLU A 21 0.48 12.15 15.70
N PHE A 22 0.90 12.17 14.45
CA PHE A 22 1.45 13.36 13.79
C PHE A 22 0.41 14.48 13.72
N VAL A 23 -0.80 14.17 13.26
CA VAL A 23 -1.84 15.19 13.09
C VAL A 23 -2.39 15.68 14.43
N GLU A 24 -2.38 14.83 15.46
CA GLU A 24 -2.73 15.25 16.82
C GLU A 24 -1.74 16.27 17.38
N ARG A 25 -0.45 16.12 17.06
CA ARG A 25 0.62 17.00 17.57
C ARG A 25 0.77 18.29 16.77
N TYR A 26 0.68 18.21 15.45
CA TYR A 26 1.20 19.27 14.58
C TYR A 26 0.15 19.95 13.70
N ILE A 27 -1.06 19.40 13.60
CA ILE A 27 -2.15 19.98 12.81
C ILE A 27 -3.21 20.52 13.76
N ASP A 28 -3.76 21.69 13.43
CA ASP A 28 -4.87 22.28 14.19
C ASP A 28 -6.05 21.30 14.22
N SER A 29 -6.59 21.06 15.42
CA SER A 29 -7.67 20.09 15.65
C SER A 29 -8.98 20.43 14.94
N LYS A 30 -9.16 21.68 14.51
CA LYS A 30 -10.31 22.16 13.73
C LYS A 30 -10.03 22.20 12.23
N SER A 31 -8.79 21.93 11.81
CA SER A 31 -8.43 21.95 10.40
C SER A 31 -8.96 20.71 9.68
N ARG A 32 -9.54 20.93 8.50
CA ARG A 32 -9.95 19.84 7.60
C ARG A 32 -8.77 18.97 7.15
N THR A 33 -7.57 19.53 7.13
CA THR A 33 -6.32 18.81 6.81
C THR A 33 -6.10 17.63 7.74
N LYS A 34 -6.45 17.76 9.03
CA LYS A 34 -6.30 16.67 10.00
C LYS A 34 -7.10 15.44 9.56
N ASP A 35 -8.39 15.64 9.29
CA ASP A 35 -9.27 14.55 8.82
C ASP A 35 -8.80 13.97 7.49
N GLN A 36 -8.35 14.81 6.56
CA GLN A 36 -7.91 14.39 5.23
C GLN A 36 -6.69 13.47 5.32
N MET A 37 -5.67 13.86 6.11
CA MET A 37 -4.47 13.04 6.31
C MET A 37 -4.79 11.71 7.00
N GLU A 38 -5.63 11.73 8.06
CA GLU A 38 -6.05 10.49 8.74
C GLU A 38 -6.81 9.56 7.80
N GLN A 39 -7.74 10.10 7.01
CA GLN A 39 -8.53 9.32 6.07
C GLN A 39 -7.69 8.77 4.92
N ALA A 40 -6.75 9.54 4.37
CA ALA A 40 -5.84 9.08 3.34
C ALA A 40 -4.98 7.91 3.84
N ALA A 41 -4.38 8.04 5.03
CA ALA A 41 -3.59 6.99 5.64
C ALA A 41 -4.41 5.72 5.92
N ARG A 42 -5.65 5.89 6.43
CA ARG A 42 -6.58 4.78 6.68
C ARG A 42 -7.02 4.10 5.39
N SER A 43 -7.44 4.88 4.40
CA SER A 43 -7.89 4.40 3.08
C SER A 43 -6.79 3.58 2.40
N GLY A 44 -5.57 4.11 2.36
CA GLY A 44 -4.42 3.42 1.79
C GLY A 44 -4.22 2.03 2.39
N LYS A 45 -4.25 1.92 3.73
CA LYS A 45 -4.12 0.65 4.45
C LYS A 45 -5.29 -0.31 4.18
N GLN A 46 -6.54 0.16 4.24
CA GLN A 46 -7.71 -0.71 4.09
C GLN A 46 -7.84 -1.28 2.67
N ASN A 47 -7.57 -0.48 1.65
CA ASN A 47 -7.61 -0.94 0.27
C ASN A 47 -6.57 -2.04 -0.01
N ILE A 48 -5.41 -2.05 0.67
CA ILE A 48 -4.46 -3.19 0.61
C ILE A 48 -5.08 -4.46 1.20
N VAL A 49 -5.78 -4.33 2.34
CA VAL A 49 -6.42 -5.47 2.98
C VAL A 49 -7.49 -6.06 2.05
N GLU A 50 -8.43 -5.23 1.62
CA GLU A 50 -9.55 -5.62 0.74
C GLU A 50 -9.05 -6.17 -0.60
N GLY A 51 -7.99 -5.58 -1.16
CA GLY A 51 -7.39 -6.02 -2.42
C GLY A 51 -6.86 -7.45 -2.36
N VAL A 52 -6.25 -7.83 -1.24
CA VAL A 52 -5.52 -9.09 -1.08
C VAL A 52 -6.38 -10.19 -0.43
N GLU A 53 -7.64 -9.89 -0.11
CA GLU A 53 -8.58 -10.89 0.39
C GLU A 53 -8.83 -12.00 -0.64
N GLN A 54 -8.96 -13.24 -0.16
CA GLN A 54 -9.05 -14.45 -1.00
C GLN A 54 -10.24 -14.46 -1.98
N LYS A 55 -11.27 -13.64 -1.74
CA LYS A 55 -12.48 -13.57 -2.57
C LYS A 55 -12.42 -12.45 -3.60
N THR A 56 -11.39 -11.59 -3.55
CA THR A 56 -11.26 -10.45 -4.44
C THR A 56 -10.81 -10.95 -5.82
N SER A 57 -11.58 -10.64 -6.86
CA SER A 57 -11.14 -10.90 -8.22
C SER A 57 -9.86 -10.13 -8.48
N SER A 58 -8.94 -10.66 -9.28
CA SER A 58 -7.68 -9.96 -9.52
C SER A 58 -7.90 -8.53 -10.09
N LYS A 59 -9.07 -8.24 -10.68
CA LYS A 59 -9.39 -6.95 -11.34
C LYS A 59 -9.76 -5.95 -10.27
N ASN A 60 -10.51 -6.42 -9.28
CA ASN A 60 -10.79 -5.66 -8.08
C ASN A 60 -9.53 -5.51 -7.24
N GLU A 61 -8.66 -6.52 -7.16
CA GLU A 61 -7.35 -6.41 -6.49
C GLU A 61 -6.51 -5.29 -7.13
N LEU A 62 -6.34 -5.31 -8.45
CA LEU A 62 -5.61 -4.25 -9.17
C LEU A 62 -6.22 -2.86 -8.92
N LYS A 63 -7.55 -2.75 -8.98
CA LYS A 63 -8.27 -1.51 -8.70
C LYS A 63 -8.02 -1.02 -7.27
N LEU A 64 -8.17 -1.88 -6.27
CA LEU A 64 -8.03 -1.54 -4.85
C LEU A 64 -6.58 -1.15 -4.53
N LEU A 65 -5.59 -1.87 -5.06
CA LEU A 65 -4.19 -1.48 -4.91
C LEU A 65 -3.90 -0.13 -5.59
N GLY A 66 -4.52 0.15 -6.73
CA GLY A 66 -4.45 1.47 -7.37
C GLY A 66 -5.04 2.59 -6.50
N VAL A 67 -6.19 2.34 -5.85
CA VAL A 67 -6.77 3.27 -4.87
C VAL A 67 -5.85 3.45 -3.67
N ALA A 68 -5.26 2.36 -3.15
CA ALA A 68 -4.31 2.43 -2.05
C ALA A 68 -3.11 3.33 -2.37
N ARG A 69 -2.54 3.16 -3.57
CA ARG A 69 -1.46 4.01 -4.08
C ARG A 69 -1.92 5.47 -4.14
N ALA A 70 -3.08 5.74 -4.72
CA ALA A 70 -3.60 7.11 -4.84
C ALA A 70 -3.76 7.78 -3.47
N SER A 71 -4.34 7.09 -2.48
CA SER A 71 -4.45 7.62 -1.12
C SER A 71 -3.11 7.93 -0.47
N PHE A 72 -2.07 7.11 -0.69
CA PHE A 72 -0.74 7.43 -0.18
C PHE A 72 -0.03 8.53 -0.97
N ALA A 73 -0.35 8.73 -2.25
CA ALA A 73 0.15 9.89 -3.00
C ALA A 73 -0.47 11.19 -2.48
N GLU A 74 -1.77 11.21 -2.18
CA GLU A 74 -2.43 12.36 -1.54
C GLU A 74 -1.79 12.67 -0.18
N LEU A 75 -1.61 11.65 0.67
CA LEU A 75 -0.96 11.83 1.97
C LEU A 75 0.48 12.34 1.84
N LEU A 76 1.23 11.89 0.81
CA LEU A 76 2.58 12.36 0.55
C LEU A 76 2.60 13.87 0.26
N GLU A 77 1.68 14.34 -0.57
CA GLU A 77 1.52 15.77 -0.86
C GLU A 77 1.15 16.56 0.40
N ASP A 78 0.27 16.04 1.26
CA ASP A 78 -0.05 16.69 2.55
C ASP A 78 1.20 16.88 3.44
N TYR A 79 2.09 15.88 3.50
CA TYR A 79 3.36 16.01 4.23
C TYR A 79 4.33 17.01 3.57
N HIS A 80 4.39 17.04 2.23
CA HIS A 80 5.17 18.05 1.52
C HIS A 80 4.65 19.46 1.78
N ASP A 81 3.33 19.65 1.75
CA ASP A 81 2.69 20.91 2.05
C ASP A 81 2.90 21.34 3.49
N PHE A 82 2.82 20.42 4.45
CA PHE A 82 3.14 20.70 5.85
C PHE A 82 4.56 21.26 6.01
N LEU A 83 5.56 20.63 5.37
CA LEU A 83 6.95 21.08 5.43
C LEU A 83 7.11 22.45 4.76
N ARG A 84 6.60 22.59 3.53
CA ARG A 84 6.71 23.79 2.71
C ARG A 84 6.06 25.01 3.35
N GLN A 85 4.81 24.87 3.82
CA GLN A 85 4.05 25.98 4.40
C GLN A 85 4.64 26.48 5.72
N ARG A 86 5.45 25.65 6.40
CA ARG A 86 6.11 25.99 7.67
C ARG A 86 7.59 26.35 7.50
N GLY A 87 8.10 26.40 6.28
CA GLY A 87 9.52 26.67 6.01
C GLY A 87 10.48 25.61 6.56
N LEU A 88 10.01 24.38 6.73
CA LEU A 88 10.80 23.26 7.22
C LEU A 88 11.54 22.61 6.05
N LEU A 89 12.83 22.31 6.25
CA LEU A 89 13.67 21.71 5.21
C LEU A 89 13.18 20.30 4.86
N LEU A 90 12.93 20.06 3.58
CA LEU A 90 12.76 18.73 3.03
C LEU A 90 14.14 18.06 2.89
N TRP A 91 14.29 16.84 3.39
CA TRP A 91 15.53 16.08 3.26
C TRP A 91 15.76 15.70 1.80
N GLU A 92 17.01 15.88 1.37
CA GLU A 92 17.48 15.31 0.12
C GLU A 92 17.34 13.79 0.12
N ARG A 93 17.03 13.23 -1.05
CA ARG A 93 16.76 11.79 -1.20
C ARG A 93 17.86 10.92 -0.59
N ASP A 94 19.12 11.32 -0.71
CA ASP A 94 20.29 10.54 -0.28
C ASP A 94 20.97 11.06 0.98
N SER A 95 20.28 11.92 1.75
CA SER A 95 20.75 12.37 3.06
C SER A 95 20.91 11.18 4.03
N LEU A 96 21.75 11.37 5.06
CA LEU A 96 22.00 10.34 6.07
C LEU A 96 20.72 10.03 6.86
N GLU A 97 19.93 11.06 7.15
CA GLU A 97 18.65 11.00 7.86
C GLU A 97 17.61 10.22 7.05
N ALA A 98 17.46 10.54 5.76
CA ALA A 98 16.56 9.83 4.86
C ALA A 98 16.93 8.35 4.74
N LYS A 99 18.24 8.05 4.60
CA LYS A 99 18.75 6.67 4.59
C LYS A 99 18.50 5.95 5.91
N ALA A 100 18.67 6.62 7.05
CA ALA A 100 18.44 6.05 8.37
C ALA A 100 16.97 5.60 8.52
N VAL A 101 16.01 6.48 8.19
CA VAL A 101 14.57 6.14 8.23
C VAL A 101 14.26 4.96 7.31
N ARG A 102 14.77 4.98 6.08
CA ARG A 102 14.53 3.90 5.11
C ARG A 102 15.08 2.54 5.56
N ASN A 103 16.08 2.52 6.42
CA ASN A 103 16.71 1.31 6.91
C ASN A 103 16.01 0.69 8.13
N LEU A 104 15.11 1.41 8.80
CA LEU A 104 14.42 0.93 10.01
C LEU A 104 13.63 -0.36 9.77
N VAL A 105 12.98 -0.48 8.60
CA VAL A 105 12.22 -1.69 8.21
C VAL A 105 13.09 -2.94 8.12
N TYR A 106 14.39 -2.81 7.87
CA TYR A 106 15.33 -3.93 7.76
C TYR A 106 16.01 -4.26 9.10
N GLN A 107 16.24 -3.23 9.92
CA GLN A 107 16.98 -3.36 11.17
C GLN A 107 16.13 -3.90 12.31
N ASN A 108 14.81 -3.67 12.27
CA ASN A 108 13.94 -4.05 13.37
C ASN A 108 12.96 -5.15 12.94
N LYS A 109 13.22 -6.40 13.40
CA LYS A 109 12.34 -7.55 13.15
C LYS A 109 10.89 -7.30 13.59
N SER A 110 10.69 -6.44 14.60
CA SER A 110 9.35 -6.04 15.10
C SER A 110 8.59 -5.15 14.11
N CYS A 111 9.27 -4.29 13.35
CA CYS A 111 8.65 -3.52 12.26
C CYS A 111 8.15 -4.42 11.13
N GLY A 112 8.80 -5.58 10.96
CA GLY A 112 8.44 -6.60 9.97
C GLY A 112 7.31 -7.54 10.40
N THR A 113 6.71 -7.34 11.58
CA THR A 113 5.63 -8.18 12.08
C THR A 113 4.49 -7.32 12.62
N TYR A 114 3.33 -7.37 11.97
CA TYR A 114 2.06 -6.81 12.48
C TYR A 114 1.63 -7.41 13.85
N LYS A 115 2.32 -8.46 14.34
CA LYS A 115 1.98 -9.24 15.54
C LYS A 115 2.25 -8.52 16.87
N SER A 116 2.62 -7.25 16.88
CA SER A 116 2.76 -6.49 18.13
C SER A 116 2.33 -5.04 17.94
N ASP A 117 1.72 -4.45 18.97
CA ASP A 117 1.42 -3.01 19.13
C ASP A 117 2.66 -2.09 19.05
N LYS A 118 3.82 -2.62 18.62
CA LYS A 118 5.11 -1.96 18.58
C LYS A 118 5.66 -1.75 17.15
N SER A 119 4.87 -2.03 16.12
CA SER A 119 5.32 -2.01 14.71
C SER A 119 5.89 -0.65 14.27
N TYR A 120 5.32 0.47 14.73
CA TYR A 120 5.81 1.82 14.42
C TYR A 120 6.72 2.44 15.50
N GLN A 121 6.96 1.76 16.64
CA GLN A 121 7.75 2.33 17.75
C GLN A 121 9.13 2.86 17.33
N PRO A 122 9.87 2.20 16.41
CA PRO A 122 11.16 2.74 15.95
C PRO A 122 11.05 4.04 15.16
N TYR A 123 9.87 4.35 14.63
CA TYR A 123 9.58 5.62 13.96
C TYR A 123 9.19 6.70 14.96
N ARG A 124 8.72 6.34 16.16
CA ARG A 124 8.26 7.30 17.17
C ARG A 124 9.34 8.31 17.59
N VAL A 125 10.61 7.93 17.53
CA VAL A 125 11.73 8.87 17.81
C VAL A 125 11.72 10.08 16.86
N TYR A 126 11.18 9.92 15.64
CA TYR A 126 11.08 11.01 14.66
C TYR A 126 9.89 11.94 14.92
N LEU A 127 8.94 11.59 15.79
CA LEU A 127 7.77 12.42 16.16
C LEU A 127 8.10 13.55 17.15
N SER A 128 9.34 13.70 17.61
CA SER A 128 9.70 14.74 18.57
C SER A 128 9.83 16.12 17.94
N ASP A 129 10.19 16.19 16.66
CA ASP A 129 10.44 17.44 15.92
C ASP A 129 9.60 17.47 14.63
N PRO A 130 8.86 18.56 14.33
CA PRO A 130 7.97 18.61 13.17
C PRO A 130 8.69 18.41 11.83
N ALA A 131 9.91 18.93 11.65
CA ALA A 131 10.64 18.76 10.40
C ALA A 131 11.04 17.30 10.20
N THR A 132 11.61 16.70 11.25
CA THR A 132 12.02 15.31 11.29
C THR A 132 10.83 14.37 11.10
N ALA A 133 9.69 14.68 11.71
CA ALA A 133 8.47 13.88 11.62
C ALA A 133 7.89 13.88 10.20
N GLY A 134 7.77 15.06 9.59
CA GLY A 134 7.28 15.18 8.21
C GLY A 134 8.18 14.43 7.22
N ASN A 135 9.50 14.62 7.35
CA ASN A 135 10.46 13.96 6.47
C ASN A 135 10.51 12.44 6.64
N ALA A 136 10.36 11.93 7.87
CA ALA A 136 10.30 10.49 8.12
C ALA A 136 9.10 9.85 7.38
N MET A 137 7.95 10.53 7.36
CA MET A 137 6.77 10.05 6.63
C MET A 137 6.92 10.19 5.13
N VAL A 138 7.50 11.28 4.61
CA VAL A 138 7.86 11.39 3.19
C VAL A 138 8.70 10.17 2.75
N CYS A 139 9.71 9.79 3.53
CA CYS A 139 10.55 8.63 3.23
C CYS A 139 9.75 7.32 3.25
N THR A 140 8.96 7.11 4.30
CA THR A 140 8.22 5.87 4.54
C THR A 140 7.11 5.66 3.51
N ILE A 141 6.38 6.73 3.17
CA ILE A 141 5.34 6.72 2.15
C ILE A 141 5.93 6.43 0.77
N ASN A 142 7.06 7.05 0.41
CA ASN A 142 7.75 6.74 -0.85
C ASN A 142 8.18 5.27 -0.94
N GLN A 143 8.67 4.67 0.16
CA GLN A 143 8.97 3.24 0.19
C GLN A 143 7.71 2.38 0.03
N CYS A 144 6.61 2.75 0.67
CA CYS A 144 5.33 2.05 0.53
C CYS A 144 4.79 2.12 -0.89
N ASN A 145 4.82 3.30 -1.52
CA ASN A 145 4.42 3.50 -2.91
C ASN A 145 5.27 2.67 -3.87
N TYR A 146 6.58 2.61 -3.66
CA TYR A 146 7.45 1.74 -4.47
C TYR A 146 7.06 0.25 -4.35
N LEU A 147 6.72 -0.22 -3.16
CA LEU A 147 6.26 -1.61 -2.95
C LEU A 147 4.91 -1.86 -3.64
N LEU A 148 3.98 -0.91 -3.55
CA LEU A 148 2.68 -0.98 -4.23
C LEU A 148 2.84 -0.99 -5.75
N ASP A 149 3.67 -0.11 -6.30
CA ASP A 149 3.93 -0.05 -7.74
C ASP A 149 4.48 -1.38 -8.27
N ARG A 150 5.37 -2.04 -7.50
CA ARG A 150 5.87 -3.37 -7.86
C ARG A 150 4.79 -4.45 -7.78
N GLN A 151 3.94 -4.40 -6.76
CA GLN A 151 2.84 -5.35 -6.59
C GLN A 151 1.81 -5.21 -7.73
N ILE A 152 1.46 -3.98 -8.08
CA ILE A 152 0.56 -3.63 -9.18
C ILE A 152 1.11 -4.15 -10.51
N ARG A 153 2.38 -3.83 -10.84
CA ARG A 153 3.02 -4.31 -12.08
C ARG A 153 3.04 -5.83 -12.19
N ALA A 154 3.37 -6.53 -11.09
CA ALA A 154 3.37 -7.98 -11.08
C ALA A 154 1.98 -8.58 -11.34
N LEU A 155 0.91 -7.93 -10.85
CA LEU A 155 -0.46 -8.33 -11.16
C LEU A 155 -0.81 -8.04 -12.62
N GLU A 156 -0.45 -6.86 -13.15
CA GLU A 156 -0.67 -6.49 -14.55
C GLU A 156 0.02 -7.45 -15.53
N GLU A 157 1.26 -7.85 -15.23
CA GLU A 157 2.00 -8.83 -16.03
C GLU A 157 1.30 -10.20 -16.03
N LYS A 158 0.90 -10.68 -14.85
CA LYS A 158 0.15 -11.94 -14.70
C LYS A 158 -1.19 -11.90 -15.45
N TYR A 159 -1.78 -10.71 -15.54
CA TYR A 159 -2.97 -10.47 -16.32
C TYR A 159 -2.74 -10.51 -17.83
N ALA A 160 -1.71 -9.81 -18.29
CA ALA A 160 -1.38 -9.72 -19.71
C ALA A 160 -0.99 -11.07 -20.31
N THR A 161 -0.40 -11.97 -19.52
CA THR A 161 -0.03 -13.33 -19.97
C THR A 161 -1.22 -14.29 -20.09
N GLY A 162 -2.46 -13.85 -19.87
CA GLY A 162 -3.65 -14.71 -19.95
C GLY A 162 -3.73 -15.75 -18.83
N ASP A 163 -2.93 -15.58 -17.77
CA ASP A 163 -2.88 -16.48 -16.63
C ASP A 163 -3.94 -16.11 -15.57
N SER A 164 -4.84 -15.19 -15.95
CA SER A 164 -5.96 -14.73 -15.15
C SER A 164 -7.00 -15.84 -14.97
N TRP A 165 -7.71 -15.81 -13.85
CA TRP A 165 -8.77 -16.78 -13.58
C TRP A 165 -9.90 -16.70 -14.65
N GLU A 166 -10.11 -15.52 -15.22
CA GLU A 166 -11.14 -15.25 -16.23
C GLU A 166 -10.78 -15.91 -17.55
N ASP A 167 -9.51 -15.83 -17.95
CA ASP A 167 -9.00 -16.48 -19.16
C ASP A 167 -9.02 -18.01 -19.01
N LYS A 168 -8.65 -18.52 -17.82
CA LYS A 168 -8.76 -19.95 -17.49
C LYS A 168 -10.21 -20.44 -17.53
N MET A 169 -11.17 -19.66 -17.03
CA MET A 169 -12.59 -20.00 -17.11
C MET A 169 -13.12 -19.93 -18.53
N LYS A 170 -12.65 -18.97 -19.33
CA LYS A 170 -13.04 -18.84 -20.73
C LYS A 170 -12.52 -20.03 -21.55
N GLN A 171 -11.26 -20.41 -21.38
CA GLN A 171 -10.68 -21.62 -21.95
C GLN A 171 -11.44 -22.87 -21.51
N LYS A 172 -11.74 -23.02 -20.22
CA LYS A 172 -12.50 -24.18 -19.71
C LYS A 172 -13.90 -24.28 -20.32
N LYS A 173 -14.60 -23.16 -20.47
CA LYS A 173 -15.92 -23.11 -21.15
C LYS A 173 -15.83 -23.47 -22.63
N GLU A 174 -14.76 -23.05 -23.32
CA GLU A 174 -14.52 -23.41 -24.72
C GLU A 174 -14.17 -24.89 -24.88
N GLU A 175 -13.39 -25.47 -23.97
CA GLU A 175 -13.09 -26.90 -23.93
C GLU A 175 -14.33 -27.75 -23.63
N GLU A 176 -15.17 -27.34 -22.67
CA GLU A 176 -16.43 -28.00 -22.36
C GLU A 176 -17.37 -27.98 -23.58
N LYS A 177 -17.50 -26.84 -24.28
CA LYS A 177 -18.24 -26.76 -25.55
C LYS A 177 -17.68 -27.71 -26.62
N LYS A 178 -16.35 -27.76 -26.79
CA LYS A 178 -15.71 -28.68 -27.76
C LYS A 178 -15.98 -30.14 -27.43
N LYS A 179 -15.91 -30.54 -26.16
CA LYS A 179 -16.25 -31.90 -25.70
C LYS A 179 -17.72 -32.24 -25.95
N GLN A 180 -18.62 -31.28 -25.72
CA GLN A 180 -20.06 -31.48 -25.92
C GLN A 180 -20.42 -31.65 -27.40
N ILE A 181 -19.78 -30.86 -28.27
CA ILE A 181 -19.89 -31.02 -29.72
C ILE A 181 -19.34 -32.39 -30.12
N TRP A 182 -18.11 -32.74 -29.72
CA TRP A 182 -17.50 -34.03 -30.09
C TRP A 182 -18.32 -35.25 -29.63
N SER A 183 -18.88 -35.21 -28.42
CA SER A 183 -19.76 -36.26 -27.89
C SER A 183 -21.06 -36.39 -28.68
N SER A 184 -21.62 -35.27 -29.15
CA SER A 184 -22.82 -35.26 -30.01
C SER A 184 -22.55 -35.86 -31.39
N TRP A 185 -21.39 -35.56 -31.99
CA TRP A 185 -20.98 -36.15 -33.26
C TRP A 185 -20.70 -37.65 -33.16
N SER A 186 -20.15 -38.11 -32.03
CA SER A 186 -19.81 -39.52 -31.78
C SER A 186 -21.02 -40.41 -31.50
N GLN A 187 -22.16 -39.85 -31.09
CA GLN A 187 -23.42 -40.59 -30.86
C GLN A 187 -24.31 -40.70 -32.10
N ASN A 188 -23.99 -39.95 -33.17
CA ASN A 188 -24.74 -39.91 -34.43
C ASN A 188 -24.02 -40.66 -35.59
N LEU A 189 -22.97 -41.43 -35.26
CA LEU A 189 -22.27 -42.39 -36.12
C LEU A 189 -22.56 -43.81 -35.60
#